data_AF-A0A7W1BCB1-F1
#
_entry.id   AF-A0A7W1BCB1-F1
#
_cell.length_a   1.000
_cell.length_b   1.000
_cell.length_c   1.000
_cell.angle_alpha   90.00
_cell.angle_beta   90.00
_cell.angle_gamma   90.00
#
_symmetry.space_group_name_H-M   'P 1'
#
loop_
_entity.id
_entity.type
_entity.pdbx_description
1 polymer ?
#
loop_
_entity_poly.entity_id
_entity_poly.type
_entity_poly.pdbx_seq_one_letter_code
_entity_poly.pdbx_strand_id
1 'polypeptide(L)'
;MTIASPIEPPRQAWGPLPGRQAAPSLVRQTGLRVTFSCEVVALQLTALLRTDLLRLQPASRVVAVEMERPEDQKYLALETGFRLGQVELGRDGTIECILLIPTGESVQLPAGAGSFTIEDLRLVPEERHLQLIAARHQLMRVQLTASFEMDNVELSADFRVMAIRLRARGNHVVVRNRAEQAGATFQLQRVELDPAAELRTLFVRLQRSPA
;
A
#
# COMPACT_ATOMS: atom_id res chain seq x y z
N MET A 1 -60.39 15.00 54.79
CA MET A 1 -59.00 15.31 54.39
C MET A 1 -58.67 14.40 53.21
N THR A 2 -58.59 14.94 52.00
CA THR A 2 -58.39 14.16 50.77
C THR A 2 -57.05 14.54 50.17
N ILE A 3 -56.20 13.53 50.00
CA ILE A 3 -54.82 13.62 49.49
C ILE A 3 -54.88 13.66 47.96
N ALA A 4 -54.27 14.67 47.34
CA ALA A 4 -54.11 14.75 45.89
C ALA A 4 -52.85 13.97 45.46
N SER A 5 -53.03 13.11 44.45
CA SER A 5 -52.00 12.22 43.90
C SER A 5 -50.86 12.96 43.17
N PRO A 6 -49.66 12.36 43.03
CA PRO A 6 -48.53 12.97 42.35
C PRO A 6 -48.75 13.02 40.83
N ILE A 7 -48.36 14.13 40.20
CA ILE A 7 -48.36 14.29 38.74
C ILE A 7 -47.16 13.53 38.17
N GLU A 8 -47.41 12.47 37.39
CA GLU A 8 -46.39 11.72 36.64
C GLU A 8 -45.95 12.54 35.43
N PRO A 9 -44.63 12.74 35.19
CA PRO A 9 -44.16 13.45 34.01
C PRO A 9 -44.39 12.61 32.74
N PRO A 10 -44.62 13.23 31.58
CA PRO A 10 -44.90 12.50 30.35
C PRO A 10 -43.67 11.67 29.95
N ARG A 11 -43.86 10.35 29.84
CA ARG A 11 -42.88 9.43 29.25
C ARG A 11 -42.73 9.78 27.76
N GLN A 12 -41.71 10.56 27.41
CA GLN A 12 -41.28 10.70 26.03
C GLN A 12 -40.70 9.37 25.56
N ALA A 13 -41.41 8.70 24.66
CA ALA A 13 -40.87 7.59 23.89
C ALA A 13 -39.75 8.13 22.99
N TRP A 14 -38.52 7.62 23.14
CA TRP A 14 -37.41 7.94 22.25
C TRP A 14 -37.65 7.22 20.92
N GLY A 15 -38.37 7.87 20.01
CA GLY A 15 -38.30 7.52 18.58
C GLY A 15 -36.92 7.88 18.03
N PRO A 16 -36.43 7.18 16.99
CA PRO A 16 -35.17 7.55 16.35
C PRO A 16 -35.30 8.98 15.81
N LEU A 17 -34.39 9.86 16.24
CA LEU A 17 -34.30 11.23 15.73
C LEU A 17 -34.10 11.18 14.21
N PRO A 18 -35.01 11.74 13.40
CA PRO A 18 -34.76 11.88 11.97
C PRO A 18 -33.70 12.98 11.79
N GLY A 19 -32.58 12.62 11.17
CA GLY A 19 -31.59 13.60 10.74
C GLY A 19 -30.42 13.84 11.69
N ARG A 20 -29.77 12.77 12.15
CA ARG A 20 -28.31 12.85 12.32
C ARG A 20 -27.70 12.67 10.93
N GLN A 21 -27.69 13.73 10.12
CA GLN A 21 -26.77 13.80 9.00
C GLN A 21 -25.38 13.56 9.61
N ALA A 22 -24.73 12.47 9.20
CA ALA A 22 -23.29 12.36 9.39
C ALA A 22 -22.71 13.67 8.88
N ALA A 23 -21.93 14.36 9.72
CA ALA A 23 -21.14 15.48 9.25
C ALA A 23 -20.43 14.99 7.98
N PRO A 24 -20.46 15.74 6.86
CA PRO A 24 -19.65 15.35 5.71
C PRO A 24 -18.23 15.23 6.22
N SER A 25 -17.68 14.02 6.18
CA SER A 25 -16.28 13.77 6.52
C SER A 25 -15.45 14.68 5.62
N LEU A 26 -14.95 15.77 6.20
CA LEU A 26 -14.26 16.83 5.48
C LEU A 26 -12.84 16.43 5.08
N VAL A 27 -12.50 15.15 5.23
CA VAL A 27 -11.41 14.53 4.51
C VAL A 27 -11.92 14.35 3.08
N ARG A 28 -11.69 15.34 2.21
CA ARG A 28 -11.59 15.02 0.77
C ARG A 28 -10.68 13.80 0.70
N GLN A 29 -11.13 12.71 0.10
CA GLN A 29 -10.37 11.47 -0.01
C GLN A 29 -9.10 11.76 -0.82
N THR A 30 -8.06 12.26 -0.17
CA THR A 30 -6.81 12.65 -0.80
C THR A 30 -6.17 11.37 -1.32
N GLY A 31 -6.13 11.23 -2.64
CA GLY A 31 -5.42 10.15 -3.29
C GLY A 31 -3.93 10.30 -3.04
N LEU A 32 -3.31 9.21 -2.64
CA LEU A 32 -1.88 9.15 -2.39
C LEU A 32 -1.30 8.01 -3.20
N ARG A 33 -0.11 8.24 -3.73
CA ARG A 33 0.67 7.24 -4.42
C ARG A 33 1.92 7.00 -3.59
N VAL A 34 2.14 5.77 -3.20
CA VAL A 34 3.30 5.38 -2.40
C VAL A 34 4.21 4.51 -3.25
N THR A 35 5.47 4.93 -3.39
CA THR A 35 6.48 4.23 -4.18
C THR A 35 7.54 3.62 -3.27
N PHE A 36 7.64 2.30 -3.32
CA PHE A 36 8.58 1.47 -2.61
C PHE A 36 9.79 1.16 -3.49
N SER A 37 10.98 1.15 -2.90
CA SER A 37 12.19 0.59 -3.51
C SER A 37 12.24 -0.90 -3.18
N CYS A 38 12.27 -1.76 -4.19
CA CYS A 38 12.25 -3.21 -4.02
C CYS A 38 13.35 -3.89 -4.82
N GLU A 39 13.74 -5.08 -4.36
CA GLU A 39 14.61 -6.03 -5.05
C GLU A 39 13.80 -7.23 -5.55
N VAL A 40 14.04 -7.64 -6.79
CA VAL A 40 13.44 -8.86 -7.35
C VAL A 40 14.24 -10.05 -6.87
N VAL A 41 13.65 -10.86 -5.99
CA VAL A 41 14.30 -12.04 -5.41
C VAL A 41 14.02 -13.29 -6.24
N ALA A 42 12.83 -13.36 -6.84
CA ALA A 42 12.50 -14.42 -7.79
C ALA A 42 11.50 -13.93 -8.84
N LEU A 43 11.57 -14.53 -10.02
CA LEU A 43 10.71 -14.27 -11.17
C LEU A 43 10.18 -15.61 -11.67
N GLN A 44 8.86 -15.75 -11.79
CA GLN A 44 8.24 -16.87 -12.47
C GLN A 44 7.85 -16.46 -13.89
N LEU A 45 8.17 -17.34 -14.83
CA LEU A 45 7.85 -17.22 -16.23
C LEU A 45 6.78 -18.24 -16.62
N THR A 46 5.88 -17.82 -17.50
CA THR A 46 4.98 -18.70 -18.24
C THR A 46 5.77 -19.64 -19.18
N ALA A 47 5.11 -20.67 -19.72
CA ALA A 47 5.69 -21.54 -20.75
C ALA A 47 6.14 -20.78 -22.02
N LEU A 48 5.63 -19.57 -22.25
CA LEU A 48 6.03 -18.67 -23.34
C LEU A 48 7.15 -17.70 -22.93
N LEU A 49 7.82 -17.95 -21.81
CA LEU A 49 8.91 -17.14 -21.26
C LEU A 49 8.52 -15.68 -20.96
N ARG A 50 7.24 -15.43 -20.68
CA ARG A 50 6.74 -14.13 -20.21
C ARG A 50 6.66 -14.11 -18.69
N THR A 51 7.00 -12.98 -18.08
CA THR A 51 6.80 -12.74 -16.64
C THR A 51 5.35 -13.02 -16.23
N ASP A 52 5.17 -13.88 -15.23
CA ASP A 52 3.89 -14.14 -14.59
C ASP A 52 3.86 -13.58 -13.17
N LEU A 53 4.83 -13.96 -12.33
CA LEU A 53 4.85 -13.57 -10.92
C LEU A 53 6.24 -13.07 -10.51
N LEU A 54 6.26 -12.01 -9.71
CA LEU A 54 7.46 -11.49 -9.07
C LEU A 54 7.37 -11.69 -7.56
N ARG A 55 8.45 -12.19 -6.97
CA ARG A 55 8.69 -12.12 -5.53
C ARG A 55 9.64 -10.96 -5.27
N LEU A 56 9.12 -9.94 -4.60
CA LEU A 56 9.83 -8.70 -4.32
C LEU A 56 10.13 -8.59 -2.82
N GLN A 57 11.28 -8.03 -2.49
CA GLN A 57 11.67 -7.69 -1.13
C GLN A 57 11.90 -6.17 -1.04
N PRO A 58 11.36 -5.45 -0.04
CA PRO A 58 11.70 -4.04 0.15
C PRO A 58 13.20 -3.86 0.38
N ALA A 59 13.81 -2.95 -0.39
CA ALA A 59 15.22 -2.59 -0.28
C ALA A 59 15.44 -1.42 0.69
N SER A 60 14.38 -0.68 1.00
CA SER A 60 14.38 0.43 1.95
C SER A 60 13.04 0.49 2.68
N ARG A 61 13.06 0.95 3.93
CA ARG A 61 11.85 1.32 4.68
C ARG A 61 11.39 2.74 4.37
N VAL A 62 12.23 3.56 3.73
CA VAL A 62 11.87 4.92 3.33
C VAL A 62 11.19 4.86 1.96
N VAL A 63 9.97 5.39 1.89
CA VAL A 63 9.13 5.42 0.70
C VAL A 63 8.96 6.85 0.18
N ALA A 64 8.77 6.97 -1.14
CA ALA A 64 8.29 8.21 -1.74
C ALA A 64 6.78 8.26 -1.66
N VAL A 65 6.24 9.45 -1.36
CA VAL A 65 4.81 9.71 -1.35
C VAL A 65 4.51 10.84 -2.31
N GLU A 66 3.56 10.62 -3.20
CA GLU A 66 3.04 11.64 -4.09
C GLU A 66 1.55 11.85 -3.83
N MET A 67 1.13 13.10 -3.73
CA MET A 67 -0.24 13.47 -3.45
C MET A 67 -0.98 13.84 -4.74
N GLU A 68 -2.15 13.25 -4.94
CA GLU A 68 -3.05 13.59 -6.04
C GLU A 68 -3.56 15.02 -5.89
N ARG A 69 -3.37 15.84 -6.92
CA ARG A 69 -3.90 17.20 -7.00
C ARG A 69 -5.27 17.17 -7.66
N PRO A 70 -6.35 17.55 -6.95
CA PRO A 70 -7.71 17.52 -7.49
C PRO A 70 -7.91 18.38 -8.75
N GLU A 71 -7.08 19.41 -8.89
CA GLU A 71 -7.21 20.45 -9.93
C GLU A 71 -6.80 19.95 -11.31
N ASP A 72 -5.74 19.14 -11.36
CA ASP A 72 -5.08 18.71 -12.60
C ASP A 72 -4.97 17.17 -12.73
N GLN A 73 -5.45 16.41 -11.74
CA GLN A 73 -5.21 14.95 -11.63
C GLN A 73 -3.72 14.56 -11.70
N LYS A 74 -2.83 15.53 -11.42
CA LYS A 74 -1.38 15.34 -11.37
C LYS A 74 -0.97 14.99 -9.96
N TYR A 75 0.13 14.27 -9.82
CA TYR A 75 0.72 13.98 -8.52
C TYR A 75 1.75 15.07 -8.15
N LEU A 76 1.84 15.40 -6.86
CA LEU A 76 2.86 16.26 -6.28
C LEU A 76 3.71 15.42 -5.34
N ALA A 77 4.99 15.28 -5.65
CA ALA A 77 5.93 14.61 -4.74
C ALA A 77 6.04 15.41 -3.44
N LEU A 78 5.93 14.72 -2.30
CA LEU A 78 6.19 15.32 -1.00
C LEU A 78 7.70 15.35 -0.79
N GLU A 79 8.23 16.52 -0.41
CA GLU A 79 9.68 16.70 -0.18
C GLU A 79 10.18 15.91 1.04
N THR A 80 9.29 15.64 2.01
CA THR A 80 9.57 14.85 3.20
C THR A 80 9.55 13.35 2.88
N GLY A 81 10.62 12.65 3.24
CA GLY A 81 10.62 11.18 3.20
C GLY A 81 9.70 10.60 4.27
N PHE A 82 9.11 9.44 4.01
CA PHE A 82 8.31 8.72 5.00
C PHE A 82 8.90 7.35 5.25
N ARG A 83 9.09 7.00 6.52
CA ARG A 83 9.43 5.64 6.92
C ARG A 83 8.16 4.82 7.04
N LEU A 84 8.12 3.68 6.37
CA LEU A 84 7.08 2.68 6.52
C LEU A 84 7.17 2.07 7.93
N GLY A 85 6.08 2.19 8.68
CA GLY A 85 5.87 1.52 9.95
C GLY A 85 5.14 0.20 9.76
N GLN A 86 4.21 -0.08 10.68
CA GLN A 86 3.41 -1.30 10.65
C GLN A 86 2.49 -1.35 9.43
N VAL A 87 2.28 -2.57 8.93
CA VAL A 87 1.38 -2.89 7.83
C VAL A 87 0.28 -3.80 8.37
N GLU A 88 -0.95 -3.48 8.00
CA GLU A 88 -2.12 -4.29 8.29
C GLU A 88 -2.59 -4.99 7.02
N LEU A 89 -2.85 -6.29 7.15
CA LEU A 89 -3.34 -7.11 6.04
C LEU A 89 -4.84 -7.29 6.12
N GLY A 90 -5.49 -7.22 4.97
CA GLY A 90 -6.89 -7.59 4.82
C GLY A 90 -7.07 -9.12 4.85
N ARG A 91 -8.33 -9.55 4.77
CA ARG A 91 -8.69 -10.98 4.78
C ARG A 91 -8.10 -11.80 3.62
N ASP A 92 -7.77 -11.14 2.52
CA ASP A 92 -7.17 -11.74 1.34
C ASP A 92 -5.63 -11.84 1.43
N GLY A 93 -5.03 -11.42 2.54
CA GLY A 93 -3.58 -11.43 2.73
C GLY A 93 -2.84 -10.34 1.95
N THR A 94 -3.56 -9.33 1.44
CA THR A 94 -2.99 -8.14 0.80
C THR A 94 -3.01 -6.95 1.76
N ILE A 95 -2.36 -5.85 1.37
CA ILE A 95 -2.25 -4.64 2.22
C ILE A 95 -3.62 -3.97 2.32
N GLU A 96 -4.14 -3.84 3.53
CA GLU A 96 -5.33 -3.03 3.81
C GLU A 96 -4.94 -1.63 4.26
N CYS A 97 -4.03 -1.52 5.23
CA CYS A 97 -3.53 -0.25 5.74
C CYS A 97 -2.01 -0.25 5.92
N ILE A 98 -1.40 0.92 5.78
CA ILE A 98 0.00 1.16 6.14
C ILE A 98 0.12 2.38 7.04
N LEU A 99 1.12 2.35 7.91
CA LEU A 99 1.50 3.51 8.72
C LEU A 99 2.75 4.17 8.11
N LEU A 100 2.69 5.49 7.93
CA LEU A 100 3.81 6.29 7.46
C LEU A 100 4.26 7.25 8.56
N ILE A 101 5.55 7.20 8.90
CA ILE A 101 6.17 8.06 9.92
C ILE A 101 7.05 9.08 9.19
N PRO A 102 6.82 10.40 9.35
CA PRO A 102 7.67 11.40 8.73
C PRO A 102 9.15 11.21 9.13
N THR A 103 10.06 11.33 8.18
CA THR A 103 11.50 11.20 8.40
C THR A 103 12.28 12.25 7.62
N GLY A 104 13.46 12.61 8.12
CA GLY A 104 14.44 13.44 7.41
C GLY A 104 15.35 12.64 6.46
N GLU A 105 15.16 11.32 6.38
CA GLU A 105 15.94 10.46 5.50
C GLU A 105 15.59 10.68 4.03
N SER A 106 16.60 10.78 3.18
CA SER A 106 16.40 10.89 1.72
C SER A 106 15.76 9.62 1.16
N VAL A 107 14.79 9.76 0.27
CA VAL A 107 14.24 8.62 -0.46
C VAL A 107 15.27 8.13 -1.48
N GLN A 108 15.66 6.86 -1.39
CA GLN A 108 16.58 6.20 -2.31
C GLN A 108 15.80 5.29 -3.26
N LEU A 109 15.27 5.86 -4.33
CA LEU A 109 14.68 5.09 -5.41
C LEU A 109 15.76 4.63 -6.40
N PRO A 110 15.69 3.39 -6.91
CA PRO A 110 16.75 2.86 -7.75
C PRO A 110 16.85 3.62 -9.08
N ALA A 111 18.08 4.01 -9.44
CA ALA A 111 18.44 4.30 -10.81
C ALA A 111 18.46 2.98 -11.57
N GLY A 112 17.56 2.80 -12.52
CA GLY A 112 17.19 1.47 -12.99
C GLY A 112 18.33 0.64 -13.57
N ALA A 113 18.50 -0.57 -13.05
CA ALA A 113 19.41 -1.56 -13.62
C ALA A 113 18.73 -2.31 -14.77
N GLY A 114 19.41 -2.41 -15.91
CA GLY A 114 18.90 -3.11 -17.10
C GLY A 114 19.05 -4.63 -17.06
N SER A 115 19.71 -5.19 -16.04
CA SER A 115 20.02 -6.61 -15.94
C SER A 115 20.15 -7.06 -14.47
N PHE A 116 20.07 -8.37 -14.25
CA PHE A 116 20.34 -9.02 -12.96
C PHE A 116 20.94 -10.40 -13.18
N THR A 117 21.62 -10.91 -12.16
CA THR A 117 22.28 -12.22 -12.21
C THR A 117 21.35 -13.27 -11.62
N ILE A 118 21.24 -14.41 -12.31
CA ILE A 118 20.41 -15.54 -11.89
C ILE A 118 21.34 -16.56 -11.23
N GLU A 119 21.03 -16.93 -9.99
CA GLU A 119 21.77 -17.95 -9.22
C GLU A 119 21.22 -19.35 -9.46
N ASP A 120 19.89 -19.47 -9.60
CA ASP A 120 19.22 -20.77 -9.73
C ASP A 120 18.03 -20.68 -10.69
N LEU A 121 17.77 -21.78 -11.41
CA LEU A 121 16.66 -21.94 -12.34
C LEU A 121 15.92 -23.23 -11.99
N ARG A 122 14.65 -23.10 -11.61
CA ARG A 122 13.81 -24.23 -11.19
C ARG A 122 12.62 -24.39 -12.10
N LEU A 123 12.37 -25.63 -12.52
CA LEU A 123 11.10 -26.00 -13.14
C LEU A 123 10.08 -26.28 -12.01
N VAL A 124 8.96 -25.54 -12.00
CA VAL A 124 7.85 -25.77 -11.08
C VAL A 124 6.89 -26.76 -11.77
N PRO A 125 6.87 -28.05 -11.38
CA PRO A 125 6.28 -29.10 -12.21
C PRO A 125 4.77 -28.99 -12.38
N GLU A 126 4.06 -28.56 -11.34
CA GLU A 126 2.58 -28.53 -11.34
C GLU A 126 2.00 -27.47 -12.27
N GLU A 127 2.74 -26.39 -12.53
CA GLU A 127 2.25 -25.21 -13.24
C GLU A 127 2.96 -24.99 -14.60
N ARG A 128 3.93 -25.85 -14.94
CA ARG A 128 4.83 -25.69 -16.09
C ARG A 128 5.46 -24.29 -16.16
N HIS A 129 5.77 -23.74 -14.99
CA HIS A 129 6.43 -22.44 -14.86
C HIS A 129 7.93 -22.60 -14.63
N LEU A 130 8.70 -21.69 -15.20
CA LEU A 130 10.13 -21.58 -14.93
C LEU A 130 10.32 -20.50 -13.87
N GLN A 131 10.95 -20.84 -12.76
CA GLN A 131 11.31 -19.89 -11.70
C GLN A 131 12.80 -19.56 -11.80
N LEU A 132 13.09 -18.28 -11.95
CA LEU A 132 14.43 -17.70 -11.92
C LEU A 132 14.63 -17.08 -10.53
N ILE A 133 15.67 -17.52 -9.83
CA ILE A 133 16.05 -17.00 -8.52
C ILE A 133 17.27 -16.09 -8.71
N ALA A 134 17.13 -14.83 -8.29
CA ALA A 134 18.19 -13.86 -8.45
C ALA A 134 19.32 -14.11 -7.44
N ALA A 135 20.56 -13.87 -7.87
CA ALA A 135 21.74 -14.02 -7.02
C ALA A 135 21.75 -12.97 -5.91
N ARG A 136 22.01 -13.42 -4.68
CA ARG A 136 21.97 -12.58 -3.47
C ARG A 136 22.85 -11.32 -3.51
N HIS A 137 23.87 -11.31 -4.36
CA HIS A 137 24.88 -10.24 -4.44
C HIS A 137 24.62 -9.23 -5.57
N GLN A 138 23.63 -9.48 -6.44
CA GLN A 138 23.33 -8.61 -7.58
C GLN A 138 21.85 -8.68 -7.96
N LEU A 139 20.99 -8.19 -7.05
CA LEU A 139 19.55 -8.19 -7.22
C LEU A 139 19.08 -7.05 -8.13
N MET A 140 18.08 -7.33 -8.97
CA MET A 140 17.42 -6.31 -9.78
C MET A 140 16.63 -5.38 -8.87
N ARG A 141 16.89 -4.07 -8.91
CA ARG A 141 16.06 -3.10 -8.19
C ARG A 141 14.95 -2.54 -9.07
N VAL A 142 13.76 -2.47 -8.49
CA VAL A 142 12.53 -1.97 -9.11
C VAL A 142 11.82 -1.01 -8.17
N GLN A 143 11.04 -0.12 -8.74
CA GLN A 143 10.08 0.72 -8.02
C GLN A 143 8.72 0.02 -8.08
N LEU A 144 8.09 -0.18 -6.92
CA LEU A 144 6.71 -0.63 -6.83
C LEU A 144 5.86 0.54 -6.37
N THR A 145 4.83 0.89 -7.14
CA THR A 145 3.96 2.02 -6.85
C THR A 145 2.53 1.52 -6.61
N ALA A 146 1.95 1.88 -5.47
CA ALA A 146 0.59 1.52 -5.09
C ALA A 146 -0.24 2.76 -4.72
N SER A 147 -1.56 2.66 -4.90
CA SER A 147 -2.52 3.74 -4.65
C SER A 147 -3.20 3.57 -3.29
N PHE A 148 -3.25 4.66 -2.54
CA PHE A 148 -3.82 4.74 -1.20
C PHE A 148 -4.71 5.96 -1.07
N GLU A 149 -5.47 6.01 0.01
CA GLU A 149 -6.13 7.20 0.51
C GLU A 149 -5.76 7.44 1.97
N MET A 150 -5.84 8.70 2.38
CA MET A 150 -5.62 9.08 3.77
C MET A 150 -6.78 8.58 4.64
N ASP A 151 -6.47 7.75 5.63
CA ASP A 151 -7.43 7.18 6.59
C ASP A 151 -7.41 7.99 7.90
N ASN A 152 -6.21 8.24 8.44
CA ASN A 152 -6.03 9.01 9.67
C ASN A 152 -4.69 9.75 9.71
N VAL A 153 -4.60 10.81 10.52
CA VAL A 153 -3.37 11.54 10.83
C VAL A 153 -3.21 11.62 12.35
N GLU A 154 -2.09 11.14 12.86
CA GLU A 154 -1.74 11.22 14.28
C GLU A 154 -0.89 12.46 14.53
N LEU A 155 -1.31 13.27 15.51
CA LEU A 155 -0.63 14.49 15.92
C LEU A 155 -0.08 14.34 17.35
N SER A 156 1.09 14.91 17.59
CA SER A 156 1.60 15.14 18.94
C SER A 156 0.82 16.24 19.67
N ALA A 157 1.05 16.39 20.98
CA ALA A 157 0.48 17.48 21.78
C ALA A 157 0.82 18.87 21.23
N ASP A 158 1.97 19.01 20.56
CA ASP A 158 2.42 20.25 19.89
C ASP A 158 1.95 20.33 18.43
N PHE A 159 0.93 19.55 18.04
CA PHE A 159 0.33 19.51 16.70
C PHE A 159 1.29 19.14 15.56
N ARG A 160 2.41 18.47 15.86
CA ARG A 160 3.29 17.90 14.82
C ARG A 160 2.74 16.56 14.36
N VAL A 161 2.79 16.31 13.04
CA VAL A 161 2.44 15.00 12.45
C VAL A 161 3.43 13.95 12.94
N MET A 162 2.92 12.92 13.60
CA MET A 162 3.71 11.79 14.11
C MET A 162 3.57 10.57 13.23
N ALA A 163 2.37 10.31 12.74
CA ALA A 163 2.14 9.26 11.78
C ALA A 163 0.95 9.60 10.88
N ILE A 164 0.93 9.00 9.71
CA ILE A 164 -0.17 9.08 8.75
C ILE A 164 -0.56 7.65 8.43
N ARG A 165 -1.81 7.31 8.70
CA ARG A 165 -2.39 6.02 8.35
C ARG A 165 -3.04 6.12 6.99
N LEU A 166 -2.66 5.22 6.10
CA LEU A 166 -3.16 5.16 4.73
C LEU A 166 -3.91 3.85 4.50
N ARG A 167 -5.04 3.91 3.81
CA ARG A 167 -5.85 2.76 3.38
C ARG A 167 -5.60 2.49 1.90
N ALA A 168 -5.41 1.23 1.53
CA ALA A 168 -5.19 0.84 0.15
C ALA A 168 -6.46 1.06 -0.70
N ARG A 169 -6.32 1.60 -1.91
CA ARG A 169 -7.43 1.81 -2.87
C ARG A 169 -7.71 0.57 -3.74
N GLY A 170 -7.00 -0.51 -3.50
CA GLY A 170 -7.09 -1.77 -4.24
C GLY A 170 -5.79 -2.55 -4.16
N ASN A 171 -5.74 -3.67 -4.88
CA ASN A 171 -4.59 -4.56 -4.91
C ASN A 171 -3.78 -4.46 -6.20
N HIS A 172 -3.95 -3.41 -7.01
CA HIS A 172 -3.13 -3.22 -8.21
C HIS A 172 -1.93 -2.33 -7.90
N VAL A 173 -0.77 -2.71 -8.43
CA VAL A 173 0.49 -2.01 -8.28
C VAL A 173 1.16 -1.86 -9.64
N VAL A 174 1.93 -0.79 -9.80
CA VAL A 174 2.77 -0.62 -10.99
C VAL A 174 4.21 -0.89 -10.63
N VAL A 175 4.85 -1.81 -11.34
CA VAL A 175 6.27 -2.12 -11.16
C VAL A 175 7.06 -1.52 -12.32
N ARG A 176 8.10 -0.77 -11.99
CA ARG A 176 9.02 -0.12 -12.93
C ARG A 176 10.44 -0.52 -12.61
N ASN A 177 11.24 -0.85 -13.63
CA ASN A 177 12.68 -0.97 -13.45
C ASN A 177 13.38 0.39 -13.59
N ARG A 178 12.79 1.37 -14.30
CA ARG A 178 13.31 2.73 -14.51
C ARG A 178 12.21 3.76 -14.28
N ALA A 179 12.56 4.90 -13.69
CA ALA A 179 11.61 5.96 -13.35
C ALA A 179 10.91 6.56 -14.60
N GLU A 180 11.60 6.64 -15.74
CA GLU A 180 11.02 7.23 -16.96
C GLU A 180 10.04 6.30 -17.70
N GLN A 181 9.95 5.03 -17.29
CA GLN A 181 9.09 4.06 -17.96
C GLN A 181 7.69 4.02 -17.35
N ALA A 182 6.67 3.79 -18.17
CA ALA A 182 5.29 3.65 -17.70
C ALA A 182 5.14 2.55 -16.63
N GLY A 183 5.94 1.48 -16.74
CA GLY A 183 5.88 0.29 -15.90
C GLY A 183 4.89 -0.75 -16.40
N ALA A 184 4.82 -1.88 -15.73
CA ALA A 184 3.80 -2.89 -15.95
C ALA A 184 2.89 -2.99 -14.73
N THR A 185 1.60 -3.24 -14.97
CA THR A 185 0.61 -3.40 -13.90
C THR A 185 0.57 -4.83 -13.42
N PHE A 186 0.68 -5.00 -12.11
CA PHE A 186 0.57 -6.28 -11.42
C PHE A 186 -0.56 -6.21 -10.40
N GLN A 187 -1.16 -7.35 -10.12
CA GLN A 187 -2.02 -7.57 -8.97
C GLN A 187 -1.18 -8.09 -7.81
N LEU A 188 -1.26 -7.43 -6.66
CA LEU A 188 -0.74 -7.89 -5.39
C LEU A 188 -1.56 -9.12 -4.94
N GLN A 189 -0.90 -10.27 -4.88
CA GLN A 189 -1.52 -11.55 -4.53
C GLN A 189 -1.43 -11.82 -3.04
N ARG A 190 -0.27 -11.51 -2.44
CA ARG A 190 0.01 -11.79 -1.03
C ARG A 190 1.15 -10.94 -0.53
N VAL A 191 1.13 -10.66 0.76
CA VAL A 191 2.23 -10.04 1.49
C VAL A 191 2.65 -10.91 2.66
N GLU A 192 3.95 -11.00 2.87
CA GLU A 192 4.53 -11.57 4.09
C GLU A 192 5.09 -10.43 4.94
N LEU A 193 4.72 -10.44 6.21
CA LEU A 193 5.23 -9.54 7.23
C LEU A 193 6.23 -10.27 8.13
N ASP A 194 7.08 -9.51 8.79
CA ASP A 194 7.89 -10.02 9.90
C ASP A 194 7.08 -10.02 11.22
N PRO A 195 7.63 -10.55 12.34
CA PRO A 195 6.94 -10.55 13.62
C PRO A 195 6.57 -9.16 14.18
N ALA A 196 7.20 -8.09 13.70
CA ALA A 196 6.90 -6.71 14.08
C ALA A 196 5.81 -6.07 13.19
N ALA A 197 5.17 -6.85 12.32
CA ALA A 197 4.22 -6.42 11.30
C ALA A 197 4.82 -5.47 10.26
N GLU A 198 6.13 -5.58 10.01
CA GLU A 198 6.80 -4.81 8.97
C GLU A 198 6.84 -5.60 7.65
N LEU A 199 6.85 -4.87 6.54
CA LEU A 199 6.82 -5.45 5.20
C LEU A 199 8.10 -6.23 4.89
N ARG A 200 7.98 -7.55 4.65
CA ARG A 200 9.13 -8.41 4.35
C ARG A 200 9.16 -8.86 2.89
N THR A 201 8.05 -9.33 2.35
CA THR A 201 8.01 -9.86 0.98
C THR A 201 6.66 -9.59 0.33
N LEU A 202 6.67 -9.24 -0.95
CA LEU A 202 5.49 -9.00 -1.77
C LEU A 202 5.47 -10.02 -2.91
N PHE A 203 4.30 -10.60 -3.18
CA PHE A 203 4.06 -11.46 -4.31
C PHE A 203 3.10 -10.75 -5.25
N VAL A 204 3.57 -10.40 -6.45
CA VAL A 204 2.79 -9.65 -7.43
C VAL A 204 2.70 -10.44 -8.74
N ARG A 205 1.50 -10.59 -9.29
CA ARG A 205 1.23 -11.32 -10.53
C ARG A 205 0.86 -10.34 -11.64
N LEU A 206 1.44 -10.52 -12.83
CA LEU A 206 1.20 -9.65 -13.97
C LEU A 206 -0.28 -9.69 -14.34
N GLN A 207 -0.90 -8.51 -14.41
CA GLN A 207 -2.30 -8.41 -14.81
C GLN A 207 -2.36 -8.60 -16.33
N ARG A 208 -2.99 -9.68 -16.79
CA ARG A 208 -3.25 -9.89 -18.21
C ARG A 208 -4.49 -9.09 -18.57
N SER A 209 -4.42 -8.21 -19.57
CA SER A 209 -5.62 -7.66 -20.17
C SER A 209 -6.48 -8.80 -20.70
N PRO A 210 -7.80 -8.82 -20.48
CA PRO A 210 -8.66 -9.75 -21.17
C PRO A 210 -8.51 -9.51 -22.68
N ALA A 211 -8.27 -10.58 -23.42
CA ALA A 211 -8.23 -10.59 -24.88
C ALA A 211 -9.65 -10.52 -25.46
#